data_AF-A0A8B9GTU9-F1
#
_entry.id   AF-A0A8B9GTU9-F1
#
_cell.length_a   1.000
_cell.length_b   1.000
_cell.length_c   1.000
_cell.angle_alpha   90.00
_cell.angle_beta   90.00
_cell.angle_gamma   90.00
#
_symmetry.space_group_name_H-M   'P 1'
#
loop_
_entity.id
_entity.type
_entity.pdbx_description
1 polymer ?
#
loop_
_entity_poly.entity_id
_entity_poly.type
_entity_poly.pdbx_seq_one_letter_code
_entity_poly.pdbx_strand_id
1 'polypeptide(L)'
;IFCIALVFISCQSYFSFFCKNDVTGLYGHLAGVPKALLPGVGGKKILDFWWETVNTRQLFSEVYLVTNADKYKHFERWATANDFPVENVVNDGSTTLEDRLGAVADLELAIRSRRLQDDIMVIAGDMLCSDQNFDIAQVIRFFRSKSGELAIYYELEEGEKCCSRGIVEVCPESHRITRFLEKPQEGVTASRLASVVFYCLRKDTLSHLSDFLLQQPNVEDKTFGRFWEWLINEIKFPVYGMKLPTGFQHFLMFRHDCSLPLFYLFYYCIILMCAFCCCVDSIALTKQNFTLKYDTNIPRQVGLAGSSAIVSATLKCLMKFYNITEDDLPKPVRANFILNVETDELFITAGLQDRVVQVYEGLVYMDFSKQLMEERGYGEYIPLDMSSLPAFWLAYLGDPSDSGRIHSNVRQRWLNGESDVVEAMKRFAELTDQARAAFQSKDWPRLAQLMDENFELRRSVYTEDCLGPGNLRMVQLARQFGSAVKLPGSGGAVVGLCMDSQQLMEMKRAFQEAGCVFCIIVPYCPADSAVQRSK
;
A
#
# COMPACT_ATOMS: atom_id res chain seq x y z
N ILE A 1 -19.29 32.43 -9.18
CA ILE A 1 -17.94 31.97 -9.63
C ILE A 1 -17.33 31.31 -8.39
N PHE A 2 -16.54 30.25 -8.49
CA PHE A 2 -16.11 29.48 -7.30
C PHE A 2 -14.80 30.02 -6.74
N CYS A 3 -14.65 30.13 -5.42
CA CYS A 3 -13.34 30.30 -4.79
C CYS A 3 -12.82 28.93 -4.36
N ILE A 4 -11.49 28.71 -4.44
CA ILE A 4 -10.85 27.56 -3.79
C ILE A 4 -10.08 28.00 -2.56
N ALA A 5 -10.24 27.26 -1.47
CA ALA A 5 -9.37 27.32 -0.31
C ALA A 5 -8.61 25.98 -0.18
N LEU A 6 -7.30 26.01 -0.47
CA LEU A 6 -6.39 24.92 -0.16
C LEU A 6 -5.94 25.08 1.29
N VAL A 7 -6.46 24.22 2.18
CA VAL A 7 -6.19 24.29 3.62
C VAL A 7 -5.16 23.21 3.98
N PHE A 8 -4.04 23.61 4.59
CA PHE A 8 -3.03 22.67 5.06
C PHE A 8 -3.23 22.40 6.54
N ILE A 9 -3.71 21.21 6.84
CA ILE A 9 -3.75 20.74 8.22
C ILE A 9 -2.30 20.47 8.63
N SER A 10 -1.84 21.11 9.72
CA SER A 10 -0.52 20.86 10.31
C SER A 10 -0.46 19.46 10.94
N CYS A 11 -0.67 18.40 10.18
CA CYS A 11 -0.29 17.08 10.62
C CYS A 11 1.23 16.98 10.47
N GLN A 12 1.94 17.10 11.59
CA GLN A 12 3.24 16.45 11.72
C GLN A 12 3.06 15.01 11.26
N SER A 13 3.54 14.73 10.05
CA SER A 13 3.64 13.37 9.55
C SER A 13 4.82 12.73 10.29
N TYR A 14 4.84 11.39 10.39
CA TYR A 14 6.00 10.62 10.87
C TYR A 14 7.34 11.08 10.26
N PHE A 15 7.30 11.69 9.07
CA PHE A 15 8.42 12.36 8.41
C PHE A 15 9.09 13.48 9.24
N SER A 16 8.33 14.27 10.02
CA SER A 16 8.89 15.30 10.91
C SER A 16 9.57 14.69 12.14
N PHE A 17 9.12 13.53 12.61
CA PHE A 17 9.78 12.77 13.68
C PHE A 17 11.08 12.13 13.15
N PHE A 18 11.06 11.64 11.92
CA PHE A 18 12.22 11.10 11.20
C PHE A 18 13.33 12.14 10.99
N CYS A 19 13.00 13.36 10.54
CA CYS A 19 13.98 14.45 10.38
C CYS A 19 14.51 15.02 11.70
N LYS A 20 13.71 15.03 12.78
CA LYS A 20 14.17 15.50 14.11
C LYS A 20 15.14 14.54 14.79
N ASN A 21 15.08 13.26 14.43
CA ASN A 21 15.97 12.21 14.96
C ASN A 21 17.08 11.82 13.96
N ASP A 22 17.24 12.57 12.86
CA ASP A 22 18.33 12.40 11.89
C ASP A 22 19.64 12.95 12.48
N VAL A 23 20.50 12.05 12.94
CA VAL A 23 21.81 12.39 13.53
C VAL A 23 22.87 12.72 12.46
N THR A 24 22.55 12.52 11.16
CA THR A 24 23.49 12.67 10.04
C THR A 24 23.42 14.03 9.34
N GLY A 25 22.35 14.80 9.55
CA GLY A 25 22.13 16.12 8.94
C GLY A 25 21.78 16.10 7.44
N LEU A 26 21.64 14.92 6.83
CA LEU A 26 21.45 14.73 5.39
C LEU A 26 20.04 15.11 4.93
N TYR A 27 19.02 14.82 5.74
CA TYR A 27 17.65 15.27 5.53
C TYR A 27 17.31 16.52 6.32
N GLY A 28 18.31 17.16 6.95
CA GLY A 28 18.17 18.46 7.60
C GLY A 28 17.59 19.54 6.69
N HIS A 29 17.79 19.42 5.36
CA HIS A 29 17.19 20.34 4.38
C HIS A 29 15.70 20.05 4.08
N LEU A 30 15.21 18.84 4.34
CA LEU A 30 13.79 18.47 4.28
C LEU A 30 13.12 18.57 5.66
N ALA A 31 13.92 18.64 6.72
CA ALA A 31 13.45 18.90 8.07
C ALA A 31 12.68 20.22 8.11
N GLY A 32 11.40 20.14 8.42
CA GLY A 32 10.52 21.29 8.43
C GLY A 32 9.97 21.71 7.06
N VAL A 33 10.29 21.02 5.97
CA VAL A 33 9.61 21.24 4.68
C VAL A 33 8.17 20.69 4.77
N PRO A 34 7.16 21.48 4.36
CA PRO A 34 5.77 21.02 4.36
C PRO A 34 5.56 19.82 3.44
N LYS A 35 4.75 18.84 3.87
CA LYS A 35 4.45 17.62 3.11
C LYS A 35 3.98 17.90 1.68
N ALA A 36 3.15 18.92 1.49
CA ALA A 36 2.64 19.34 0.19
C ALA A 36 3.71 19.84 -0.80
N LEU A 37 4.89 20.20 -0.27
CA LEU A 37 6.03 20.70 -1.02
C LEU A 37 7.15 19.67 -1.13
N LEU A 38 6.92 18.43 -0.67
CA LEU A 38 7.86 17.34 -0.88
C LEU A 38 7.90 16.99 -2.37
N PRO A 39 9.10 16.71 -2.91
CA PRO A 39 9.26 16.37 -4.31
C PRO A 39 8.64 15.00 -4.60
N GLY A 40 7.81 14.94 -5.64
CA GLY A 40 7.26 13.73 -6.22
C GLY A 40 7.98 13.29 -7.49
N VAL A 41 7.33 12.41 -8.26
CA VAL A 41 7.88 11.86 -9.51
C VAL A 41 8.15 13.00 -10.51
N GLY A 42 9.36 13.02 -11.08
CA GLY A 42 9.80 14.06 -12.00
C GLY A 42 10.17 15.40 -11.33
N GLY A 43 10.27 15.44 -10.00
CA GLY A 43 10.63 16.65 -9.24
C GLY A 43 9.47 17.60 -8.98
N LYS A 44 8.26 17.29 -9.46
CA LYS A 44 7.04 18.05 -9.19
C LYS A 44 6.52 17.79 -7.77
N LYS A 45 6.12 18.84 -7.07
CA LYS A 45 5.55 18.79 -5.72
C LYS A 45 4.06 18.45 -5.78
N ILE A 46 3.48 17.95 -4.69
CA ILE A 46 2.04 17.64 -4.60
C ILE A 46 1.19 18.85 -4.98
N LEU A 47 1.60 20.01 -4.48
CA LEU A 47 0.88 21.26 -4.73
C LEU A 47 0.92 21.70 -6.19
N ASP A 48 1.95 21.30 -6.96
CA ASP A 48 2.03 21.60 -8.40
C ASP A 48 0.86 20.94 -9.15
N PHE A 49 0.46 19.72 -8.78
CA PHE A 49 -0.67 19.02 -9.39
C PHE A 49 -2.00 19.73 -9.15
N TRP A 50 -2.24 20.18 -7.91
CA TRP A 50 -3.45 20.94 -7.60
C TRP A 50 -3.46 22.29 -8.31
N TRP A 51 -2.32 22.98 -8.34
CA TRP A 51 -2.22 24.25 -9.04
C TRP A 51 -2.46 24.10 -10.54
N GLU A 52 -1.85 23.11 -11.19
CA GLU A 52 -2.12 22.80 -12.60
C GLU A 52 -3.60 22.47 -12.83
N THR A 53 -4.21 21.62 -12.00
CA THR A 53 -5.63 21.21 -12.12
C THR A 53 -6.57 22.41 -12.01
N VAL A 54 -6.29 23.31 -11.07
CA VAL A 54 -7.13 24.47 -10.75
C VAL A 54 -6.91 25.62 -11.75
N ASN A 55 -5.68 25.81 -12.23
CA ASN A 55 -5.30 26.88 -13.15
C ASN A 55 -5.64 26.56 -14.62
N THR A 56 -5.73 25.27 -15.00
CA THR A 56 -5.93 24.86 -16.41
C THR A 56 -7.33 25.21 -16.97
N ARG A 57 -8.29 25.57 -16.11
CA ARG A 57 -9.64 25.97 -16.54
C ARG A 57 -10.08 27.18 -15.70
N GLN A 58 -10.61 28.25 -16.32
CA GLN A 58 -11.16 29.45 -15.64
C GLN A 58 -12.46 29.13 -14.85
N LEU A 59 -12.46 28.08 -14.04
CA LEU A 59 -13.57 27.63 -13.22
C LEU A 59 -13.65 28.38 -11.89
N PHE A 60 -12.52 28.93 -11.45
CA PHE A 60 -12.34 29.58 -10.16
C PHE A 60 -12.01 31.05 -10.34
N SER A 61 -12.61 31.91 -9.50
CA SER A 61 -12.28 33.34 -9.45
C SER A 61 -10.94 33.56 -8.78
N GLU A 62 -10.74 32.91 -7.64
CA GLU A 62 -9.58 33.07 -6.77
C GLU A 62 -9.23 31.74 -6.11
N VAL A 63 -7.94 31.58 -5.82
CA VAL A 63 -7.38 30.41 -5.15
C VAL A 63 -6.54 30.88 -3.98
N TYR A 64 -6.83 30.37 -2.78
CA TYR A 64 -6.13 30.72 -1.55
C TYR A 64 -5.42 29.51 -0.95
N LEU A 65 -4.30 29.78 -0.30
CA LEU A 65 -3.45 28.77 0.32
C LEU A 65 -3.29 29.11 1.80
N VAL A 66 -3.82 28.31 2.72
CA VAL A 66 -3.78 28.62 4.17
C VAL A 66 -2.72 27.79 4.88
N THR A 67 -1.76 28.45 5.51
CA THR A 67 -0.64 27.79 6.19
C THR A 67 -0.26 28.52 7.47
N ASN A 68 0.54 27.87 8.30
CA ASN A 68 1.02 28.44 9.55
C ASN A 68 2.26 29.32 9.37
N ALA A 69 2.58 30.11 10.39
CA ALA A 69 3.70 31.05 10.33
C ALA A 69 5.06 30.34 10.21
N ASP A 70 5.21 29.17 10.84
CA ASP A 70 6.41 28.33 10.75
C ASP A 70 6.68 27.88 9.30
N LYS A 71 5.63 27.51 8.55
CA LYS A 71 5.73 26.99 7.18
C LYS A 71 5.51 28.02 6.08
N TYR A 72 5.02 29.22 6.42
CA TYR A 72 4.68 30.29 5.48
C TYR A 72 5.75 30.57 4.43
N LYS A 73 7.01 30.68 4.85
CA LYS A 73 8.13 30.98 3.93
C LYS A 73 8.40 29.89 2.89
N HIS A 74 8.06 28.63 3.17
CA HIS A 74 8.16 27.57 2.16
C HIS A 74 7.11 27.75 1.06
N PHE A 75 5.88 28.10 1.44
CA PHE A 75 4.78 28.31 0.51
C PHE A 75 4.89 29.63 -0.26
N GLU A 76 5.42 30.71 0.35
CA GLU A 76 5.74 31.97 -0.33
C GLU A 76 6.74 31.74 -1.49
N ARG A 77 7.79 30.96 -1.23
CA ARG A 77 8.80 30.58 -2.26
C ARG A 77 8.20 29.70 -3.34
N TRP A 78 7.37 28.72 -2.96
CA TRP A 78 6.66 27.87 -3.91
C TRP A 78 5.73 28.68 -4.81
N ALA A 79 5.00 29.64 -4.22
CA ALA A 79 4.06 30.48 -4.94
C ALA A 79 4.76 31.34 -5.99
N THR A 80 5.86 31.99 -5.59
CA THR A 80 6.72 32.77 -6.51
C THR A 80 7.27 31.92 -7.66
N ALA A 81 7.66 30.67 -7.39
CA ALA A 81 8.25 29.79 -8.40
C ALA A 81 7.23 29.19 -9.39
N ASN A 82 5.93 29.21 -9.07
CA ASN A 82 4.86 28.60 -9.86
C ASN A 82 3.81 29.61 -10.34
N ASP A 83 4.13 30.90 -10.30
CA ASP A 83 3.22 32.00 -10.67
C ASP A 83 1.88 31.97 -9.91
N PHE A 84 1.88 31.51 -8.66
CA PHE A 84 0.73 31.61 -7.77
C PHE A 84 0.76 32.98 -7.06
N PRO A 85 -0.38 33.69 -6.92
CA PRO A 85 -0.43 34.99 -6.24
C PRO A 85 0.04 34.88 -4.79
N VAL A 86 1.21 35.45 -4.48
CA VAL A 86 1.81 35.35 -3.13
C VAL A 86 0.90 35.99 -2.08
N GLU A 87 0.19 37.05 -2.46
CA GLU A 87 -0.83 37.68 -1.65
C GLU A 87 -1.98 36.74 -1.28
N ASN A 88 -2.21 35.65 -2.01
CA ASN A 88 -3.25 34.67 -1.69
C ASN A 88 -2.77 33.55 -0.76
N VAL A 89 -1.50 33.58 -0.33
CA VAL A 89 -1.01 32.76 0.77
C VAL A 89 -1.42 33.41 2.10
N VAL A 90 -2.33 32.77 2.83
CA VAL A 90 -2.85 33.21 4.12
C VAL A 90 -2.03 32.56 5.23
N ASN A 91 -1.47 33.39 6.10
CA ASN A 91 -0.77 32.96 7.31
C ASN A 91 -1.73 32.96 8.50
N ASP A 92 -1.89 31.82 9.16
CA ASP A 92 -2.76 31.69 10.35
C ASP A 92 -2.14 32.23 11.65
N GLY A 93 -0.84 32.53 11.64
CA GLY A 93 -0.10 33.08 12.78
C GLY A 93 0.42 32.04 13.77
N SER A 94 0.01 30.78 13.68
CA SER A 94 0.45 29.70 14.54
C SER A 94 1.88 29.26 14.19
N THR A 95 2.63 28.81 15.19
CA THR A 95 4.04 28.41 15.04
C THR A 95 4.32 27.01 15.57
N THR A 96 3.42 26.46 16.38
CA THR A 96 3.52 25.14 17.00
C THR A 96 2.22 24.34 16.83
N LEU A 97 2.19 23.13 17.41
CA LEU A 97 0.98 22.30 17.39
C LEU A 97 -0.01 22.74 18.48
N GLU A 98 0.48 23.35 19.54
CA GLU A 98 -0.28 23.78 20.71
C GLU A 98 -1.02 25.10 20.46
N ASP A 99 -0.46 26.00 19.64
CA ASP A 99 -1.07 27.30 19.27
C ASP A 99 -1.87 27.27 17.95
N ARG A 100 -2.01 26.09 17.33
CA ARG A 100 -2.76 25.91 16.08
C ARG A 100 -4.23 26.35 16.23
N LEU A 101 -4.81 26.91 15.17
CA LEU A 101 -6.22 27.33 15.19
C LEU A 101 -7.19 26.16 14.96
N GLY A 102 -6.77 25.20 14.14
CA GLY A 102 -7.58 24.07 13.68
C GLY A 102 -8.14 24.29 12.27
N ALA A 103 -8.32 23.21 11.52
CA ALA A 103 -8.60 23.27 10.08
C ALA A 103 -9.86 24.09 9.70
N VAL A 104 -10.88 24.06 10.56
CA VAL A 104 -12.11 24.85 10.35
C VAL A 104 -11.86 26.34 10.59
N ALA A 105 -11.04 26.66 11.60
CA ALA A 105 -10.65 28.03 11.92
C ALA A 105 -9.70 28.62 10.87
N ASP A 106 -8.83 27.80 10.28
CA ASP A 106 -7.97 28.21 9.15
C ASP A 106 -8.81 28.61 7.93
N LEU A 107 -9.86 27.84 7.64
CA LEU A 107 -10.81 28.20 6.58
C LEU A 107 -11.58 29.47 6.93
N GLU A 108 -12.09 29.61 8.15
CA GLU A 108 -12.81 30.81 8.60
C GLU A 108 -11.92 32.06 8.52
N LEU A 109 -10.64 31.94 8.90
CA LEU A 109 -9.65 33.01 8.79
C LEU A 109 -9.48 33.45 7.33
N ALA A 110 -9.34 32.51 6.40
CA ALA A 110 -9.23 32.84 4.98
C ALA A 110 -10.49 33.55 4.47
N ILE A 111 -11.67 33.07 4.83
CA ILE A 111 -12.96 33.68 4.47
C ILE A 111 -13.02 35.13 4.98
N ARG A 112 -12.73 35.34 6.27
CA ARG A 112 -12.82 36.66 6.92
C ARG A 112 -11.77 37.64 6.41
N SER A 113 -10.51 37.19 6.30
CA SER A 113 -9.39 38.05 5.88
C SER A 113 -9.50 38.46 4.41
N ARG A 114 -10.03 37.58 3.55
CA ARG A 114 -10.19 37.83 2.10
C ARG A 114 -11.59 38.24 1.70
N ARG A 115 -12.50 38.33 2.67
CA ARG A 115 -13.91 38.73 2.48
C ARG A 115 -14.58 37.89 1.39
N LEU A 116 -14.39 36.58 1.43
CA LEU A 116 -14.97 35.67 0.45
C LEU A 116 -16.50 35.67 0.59
N GLN A 117 -17.20 35.86 -0.54
CA GLN A 117 -18.67 35.90 -0.63
C GLN A 117 -19.23 34.90 -1.66
N ASP A 118 -18.35 34.13 -2.29
CA ASP A 118 -18.67 33.11 -3.28
C ASP A 118 -18.80 31.73 -2.64
N ASP A 119 -19.33 30.76 -3.40
CA ASP A 119 -19.24 29.35 -3.02
C ASP A 119 -17.77 28.91 -3.00
N ILE A 120 -17.41 28.12 -1.99
CA ILE A 120 -16.02 27.74 -1.71
C ILE A 120 -15.82 26.24 -1.90
N MET A 121 -14.80 25.87 -2.65
CA MET A 121 -14.28 24.50 -2.69
C MET A 121 -13.06 24.38 -1.78
N VAL A 122 -13.09 23.44 -0.85
CA VAL A 122 -12.03 23.21 0.15
C VAL A 122 -11.34 21.90 -0.18
N ILE A 123 -10.00 21.93 -0.30
CA ILE A 123 -9.20 20.74 -0.60
C ILE A 123 -8.01 20.68 0.36
N ALA A 124 -7.73 19.50 0.92
CA ALA A 124 -6.47 19.28 1.62
C ALA A 124 -5.31 19.22 0.62
N GLY A 125 -4.43 20.20 0.66
CA GLY A 125 -3.36 20.33 -0.34
C GLY A 125 -2.23 19.29 -0.22
N ASP A 126 -2.29 18.39 0.76
CA ASP A 126 -1.35 17.26 0.92
C ASP A 126 -1.93 15.91 0.45
N MET A 127 -3.12 15.92 -0.17
CA MET A 127 -3.74 14.77 -0.82
C MET A 127 -3.49 14.78 -2.33
N LEU A 128 -3.43 13.61 -2.98
CA LEU A 128 -3.33 13.51 -4.45
C LEU A 128 -4.43 12.58 -4.97
N CYS A 129 -5.11 13.00 -6.03
CA CYS A 129 -6.08 12.15 -6.72
C CYS A 129 -5.34 11.32 -7.77
N SER A 130 -5.45 9.99 -7.70
CA SER A 130 -4.75 9.08 -8.63
C SER A 130 -5.46 8.83 -9.95
N ASP A 131 -6.68 9.34 -10.11
CA ASP A 131 -7.48 9.14 -11.31
C ASP A 131 -7.09 10.16 -12.39
N GLN A 132 -6.46 9.68 -13.47
CA GLN A 132 -6.13 10.50 -14.65
C GLN A 132 -7.39 11.05 -15.35
N ASN A 133 -8.58 10.48 -15.08
CA ASN A 133 -9.86 10.97 -15.58
C ASN A 133 -10.58 11.88 -14.58
N PHE A 134 -9.97 12.23 -13.44
CA PHE A 134 -10.55 13.14 -12.47
C PHE A 134 -10.75 14.53 -13.10
N ASP A 135 -12.00 14.94 -13.27
CA ASP A 135 -12.36 16.26 -13.76
C ASP A 135 -13.07 17.07 -12.67
N ILE A 136 -12.38 18.07 -12.14
CA ILE A 136 -12.92 19.01 -11.14
C ILE A 136 -14.19 19.72 -11.63
N ALA A 137 -14.38 19.88 -12.95
CA ALA A 137 -15.59 20.46 -13.50
C ALA A 137 -16.83 19.56 -13.27
N GLN A 138 -16.65 18.24 -13.22
CA GLN A 138 -17.76 17.32 -12.91
C GLN A 138 -18.21 17.46 -11.45
N VAL A 139 -17.27 17.65 -10.53
CA VAL A 139 -17.55 17.92 -9.11
C VAL A 139 -18.40 19.19 -8.97
N ILE A 140 -18.01 20.28 -9.64
CA ILE A 140 -18.76 21.54 -9.64
C ILE A 140 -20.16 21.36 -10.25
N ARG A 141 -20.28 20.64 -11.38
CA ARG A 141 -21.58 20.37 -12.00
C ARG A 141 -22.51 19.60 -11.06
N PHE A 142 -21.99 18.58 -10.38
CA PHE A 142 -22.74 17.80 -9.40
C PHE A 142 -23.17 18.66 -8.20
N PHE A 143 -22.27 19.45 -7.62
CA PHE A 143 -22.60 20.37 -6.54
C PHE A 143 -23.72 21.36 -6.94
N ARG A 144 -23.65 21.94 -8.14
CA ARG A 144 -24.68 22.86 -8.66
C ARG A 144 -26.04 22.19 -8.89
N SER A 145 -26.07 20.87 -9.11
CA SER A 145 -27.30 20.09 -9.29
C SER A 145 -28.03 19.78 -7.98
N LYS A 146 -27.38 19.98 -6.84
CA LYS A 146 -27.95 19.75 -5.50
C LYS A 146 -28.34 21.08 -4.87
N SER A 147 -29.15 21.04 -3.81
CA SER A 147 -29.60 22.23 -3.06
C SER A 147 -28.90 22.39 -1.70
N GLY A 148 -27.79 21.70 -1.48
CA GLY A 148 -27.02 21.73 -0.23
C GLY A 148 -25.52 21.61 -0.50
N GLU A 149 -24.78 21.18 0.52
CA GLU A 149 -23.32 21.05 0.47
C GLU A 149 -22.86 19.77 -0.20
N LEU A 150 -21.59 19.72 -0.61
CA LEU A 150 -20.99 18.52 -1.17
C LEU A 150 -19.80 18.07 -0.35
N ALA A 151 -19.77 16.78 -0.02
CA ALA A 151 -18.58 16.11 0.46
C ALA A 151 -18.21 14.94 -0.45
N ILE A 152 -16.92 14.84 -0.76
CA ILE A 152 -16.38 13.73 -1.54
C ILE A 152 -16.08 12.57 -0.61
N TYR A 153 -16.40 11.37 -1.09
CA TYR A 153 -16.08 10.13 -0.40
C TYR A 153 -15.59 9.05 -1.37
N TYR A 154 -14.90 8.07 -0.81
CA TYR A 154 -14.50 6.85 -1.49
C TYR A 154 -14.81 5.65 -0.61
N GLU A 155 -14.78 4.45 -1.19
CA GLU A 155 -14.99 3.21 -0.45
C GLU A 155 -13.65 2.68 0.04
N LEU A 156 -13.52 2.46 1.35
CA LEU A 156 -12.31 1.93 1.97
C LEU A 156 -12.03 0.50 1.49
N GLU A 157 -10.79 0.24 1.10
CA GLU A 157 -10.35 -1.10 0.71
C GLU A 157 -10.39 -2.06 1.92
N GLU A 158 -10.48 -3.37 1.65
CA GLU A 158 -10.47 -4.38 2.71
C GLU A 158 -9.14 -4.35 3.49
N GLY A 159 -9.21 -4.11 4.80
CA GLY A 159 -8.04 -3.97 5.69
C GLY A 159 -7.76 -2.53 6.11
N GLU A 160 -8.33 -1.53 5.43
CA GLU A 160 -8.27 -0.14 5.90
C GLU A 160 -9.18 0.05 7.13
N LYS A 161 -8.61 0.68 8.16
CA LYS A 161 -9.27 0.92 9.44
C LYS A 161 -10.14 2.17 9.40
N CYS A 162 -11.43 2.01 9.71
CA CYS A 162 -12.38 3.12 9.82
C CYS A 162 -12.00 4.15 10.90
N CYS A 163 -11.30 3.74 11.96
CA CYS A 163 -10.90 4.61 13.07
C CYS A 163 -9.84 5.67 12.71
N SER A 164 -9.35 5.68 11.47
CA SER A 164 -8.36 6.66 10.99
C SER A 164 -8.96 7.75 10.08
N ARG A 165 -10.26 7.67 9.77
CA ARG A 165 -10.96 8.53 8.79
C ARG A 165 -12.34 8.96 9.29
N GLY A 166 -12.88 10.03 8.71
CA GLY A 166 -14.30 10.34 8.81
C GLY A 166 -15.12 9.40 7.93
N ILE A 167 -16.13 8.73 8.48
CA ILE A 167 -16.98 7.77 7.79
C ILE A 167 -18.36 8.37 7.54
N VAL A 168 -18.87 8.19 6.33
CA VAL A 168 -20.19 8.71 5.91
C VAL A 168 -21.17 7.59 5.64
N GLU A 169 -22.43 7.79 5.98
CA GLU A 169 -23.55 6.97 5.53
C GLU A 169 -24.30 7.77 4.47
N VAL A 170 -24.46 7.21 3.26
CA VAL A 170 -25.01 7.93 2.10
C VAL A 170 -26.24 7.19 1.59
N CYS A 171 -27.34 7.91 1.43
CA CYS A 171 -28.56 7.39 0.82
C CYS A 171 -28.32 7.12 -0.68
N PRO A 172 -28.49 5.87 -1.17
CA PRO A 172 -28.19 5.52 -2.56
C PRO A 172 -29.02 6.27 -3.61
N GLU A 173 -30.26 6.64 -3.27
CA GLU A 173 -31.21 7.27 -4.20
C GLU A 173 -31.03 8.79 -4.26
N SER A 174 -30.92 9.44 -3.11
CA SER A 174 -30.84 10.91 -3.03
C SER A 174 -29.42 11.44 -3.08
N HIS A 175 -28.43 10.58 -2.84
CA HIS A 175 -27.04 10.92 -2.53
C HIS A 175 -26.86 11.79 -1.28
N ARG A 176 -27.88 11.90 -0.42
CA ARG A 176 -27.77 12.66 0.83
C ARG A 176 -26.94 11.88 1.85
N ILE A 177 -26.02 12.55 2.52
CA ILE A 177 -25.31 12.00 3.68
C ILE A 177 -26.28 12.03 4.86
N THR A 178 -26.61 10.86 5.39
CA THR A 178 -27.55 10.69 6.52
C THR A 178 -26.83 10.78 7.85
N ARG A 179 -25.55 10.39 7.88
CA ARG A 179 -24.71 10.41 9.08
C ARG A 179 -23.25 10.62 8.72
N PHE A 180 -22.55 11.40 9.53
CA PHE A 180 -21.09 11.52 9.49
C PHE A 180 -20.52 11.09 10.84
N LEU A 181 -19.46 10.30 10.86
CA LEU A 181 -18.81 9.79 12.05
C LEU A 181 -17.32 10.10 11.98
N GLU A 182 -16.80 10.95 12.88
CA GLU A 182 -15.37 11.26 12.88
C GLU A 182 -14.59 10.15 13.61
N LYS A 183 -13.75 9.42 12.85
CA LYS A 183 -12.85 8.36 13.35
C LYS A 183 -13.57 7.37 14.30
N PRO A 184 -14.67 6.73 13.85
CA PRO A 184 -15.45 5.85 14.70
C PRO A 184 -14.64 4.63 15.16
N GLN A 185 -14.94 4.15 16.37
CA GLN A 185 -14.45 2.85 16.81
C GLN A 185 -15.04 1.72 15.95
N GLU A 186 -14.36 0.58 15.92
CA GLU A 186 -14.82 -0.59 15.16
C GLU A 186 -16.21 -1.05 15.66
N GLY A 187 -17.10 -1.35 14.73
CA GLY A 187 -18.48 -1.81 15.02
C GLY A 187 -19.53 -0.71 15.19
N VAL A 188 -19.16 0.57 15.23
CA VAL A 188 -20.12 1.70 15.38
C VAL A 188 -20.98 1.91 14.13
N THR A 189 -20.45 1.60 12.94
CA THR A 189 -21.19 1.65 11.67
C THR A 189 -20.74 0.50 10.76
N ALA A 190 -21.66 0.05 9.90
CA ALA A 190 -21.37 -0.89 8.82
C ALA A 190 -20.85 -0.18 7.56
N SER A 191 -20.93 1.16 7.49
CA SER A 191 -20.45 1.91 6.33
C SER A 191 -18.92 1.87 6.23
N ARG A 192 -18.43 1.64 5.02
CA ARG A 192 -17.01 1.72 4.64
C ARG A 192 -16.71 2.94 3.78
N LEU A 193 -17.62 3.90 3.71
CA LEU A 193 -17.44 5.08 2.87
C LEU A 193 -16.66 6.14 3.65
N ALA A 194 -15.41 6.38 3.28
CA ALA A 194 -14.55 7.37 3.92
C ALA A 194 -14.65 8.71 3.20
N SER A 195 -14.85 9.78 3.97
CA SER A 195 -14.76 11.15 3.49
C SER A 195 -13.32 11.64 3.50
N VAL A 196 -12.97 12.39 2.47
CA VAL A 196 -11.72 13.17 2.42
C VAL A 196 -12.01 14.65 2.55
N VAL A 197 -10.97 15.43 2.87
CA VAL A 197 -11.06 16.90 2.85
C VAL A 197 -11.08 17.36 1.39
N PHE A 198 -12.26 17.24 0.81
CA PHE A 198 -12.63 17.75 -0.48
C PHE A 198 -14.13 18.06 -0.41
N TYR A 199 -14.43 19.33 -0.17
CA TYR A 199 -15.77 19.82 0.11
C TYR A 199 -16.15 20.96 -0.83
N CYS A 200 -17.44 21.11 -1.13
CA CYS A 200 -17.98 22.35 -1.71
C CYS A 200 -19.01 22.92 -0.74
N LEU A 201 -18.80 24.17 -0.37
CA LEU A 201 -19.56 24.94 0.60
C LEU A 201 -20.26 26.10 -0.12
N ARG A 202 -21.56 26.26 0.08
CA ARG A 202 -22.31 27.44 -0.38
C ARG A 202 -21.97 28.63 0.48
N LYS A 203 -21.98 29.82 -0.13
CA LYS A 203 -21.78 31.09 0.58
C LYS A 203 -22.69 31.25 1.80
N ASP A 204 -23.94 30.78 1.72
CA ASP A 204 -24.95 30.91 2.78
C ASP A 204 -24.67 29.98 3.97
N THR A 205 -23.87 28.93 3.75
CA THR A 205 -23.51 27.94 4.78
C THR A 205 -22.24 28.34 5.53
N LEU A 206 -21.45 29.28 5.00
CA LEU A 206 -20.19 29.70 5.60
C LEU A 206 -20.35 30.29 7.01
N SER A 207 -21.51 30.87 7.36
CA SER A 207 -21.78 31.39 8.71
C SER A 207 -21.78 30.29 9.79
N HIS A 208 -22.13 29.05 9.42
CA HIS A 208 -22.15 27.92 10.35
C HIS A 208 -20.74 27.53 10.81
N LEU A 209 -19.69 27.92 10.08
CA LEU A 209 -18.30 27.72 10.52
C LEU A 209 -18.05 28.51 11.82
N SER A 210 -18.46 29.77 11.87
CA SER A 210 -18.33 30.60 13.07
C SER A 210 -19.19 30.08 14.22
N ASP A 211 -20.43 29.66 13.94
CA ASP A 211 -21.33 29.07 14.96
C ASP A 211 -20.74 27.79 15.57
N PHE A 212 -20.12 26.94 14.74
CA PHE A 212 -19.41 25.75 15.21
C PHE A 212 -18.19 26.12 16.06
N LEU A 213 -17.36 27.05 15.58
CA LEU A 213 -16.14 27.47 16.29
C LEU A 213 -16.43 28.08 17.66
N LEU A 214 -17.55 28.79 17.82
CA LEU A 214 -18.01 29.33 19.11
C LEU A 214 -18.38 28.24 20.12
N GLN A 215 -18.83 27.07 19.65
CA GLN A 215 -19.23 25.94 20.48
C GLN A 215 -18.05 25.02 20.85
N GLN A 216 -16.90 25.15 20.17
CA GLN A 216 -15.73 24.30 20.38
C GLN A 216 -14.63 25.03 21.18
N PRO A 217 -14.54 24.83 22.51
CA PRO A 217 -13.50 25.46 23.33
C PRO A 217 -12.11 24.86 23.05
N ASN A 218 -12.04 23.58 22.67
CA ASN A 218 -10.78 22.87 22.43
C ASN A 218 -10.41 22.91 20.95
N VAL A 219 -9.13 23.14 20.68
CA VAL A 219 -8.58 23.18 19.31
C VAL A 219 -8.67 21.81 18.62
N GLU A 220 -8.55 20.71 19.36
CA GLU A 220 -8.62 19.34 18.82
C GLU A 220 -9.97 19.03 18.17
N ASP A 221 -11.03 19.71 18.63
CA ASP A 221 -12.37 19.54 18.12
C ASP A 221 -12.68 20.46 16.92
N LYS A 222 -11.79 21.42 16.59
CA LYS A 222 -11.93 22.36 15.45
C LYS A 222 -11.51 21.73 14.11
N THR A 223 -11.86 20.47 13.90
CA THR A 223 -11.54 19.68 12.70
C THR A 223 -12.73 19.60 11.74
N PHE A 224 -12.47 19.43 10.45
CA PHE A 224 -13.57 19.25 9.48
C PHE A 224 -14.45 18.05 9.79
N GLY A 225 -13.87 16.96 10.30
CA GLY A 225 -14.63 15.78 10.70
C GLY A 225 -15.69 16.08 11.76
N ARG A 226 -15.30 16.77 12.83
CA ARG A 226 -16.23 17.22 13.88
C ARG A 226 -17.25 18.24 13.38
N PHE A 227 -16.83 19.15 12.49
CA PHE A 227 -17.76 20.10 11.87
C PHE A 227 -18.85 19.39 11.06
N TRP A 228 -18.49 18.41 10.22
CA TRP A 228 -19.47 17.65 9.45
C TRP A 228 -20.34 16.76 10.33
N GLU A 229 -19.77 16.15 11.36
CA GLU A 229 -20.52 15.38 12.37
C GLU A 229 -21.59 16.26 13.03
N TRP A 230 -21.25 17.46 13.49
CA TRP A 230 -22.20 18.43 14.06
C TRP A 230 -23.24 18.92 13.04
N LEU A 231 -22.80 19.39 11.88
CA LEU A 231 -23.67 20.00 10.87
C LEU A 231 -24.70 18.99 10.31
N ILE A 232 -24.27 17.74 10.08
CA ILE A 232 -25.12 16.68 9.52
C ILE A 232 -25.97 16.02 10.62
N ASN A 233 -25.36 15.66 11.76
CA ASN A 233 -26.06 14.85 12.75
C ASN A 233 -26.90 15.70 13.71
N GLU A 234 -26.48 16.91 14.05
CA GLU A 234 -27.18 17.75 15.03
C GLU A 234 -28.03 18.82 14.35
N ILE A 235 -27.43 19.64 13.47
CA ILE A 235 -28.15 20.70 12.74
C ILE A 235 -29.05 20.15 11.64
N LYS A 236 -28.81 18.90 11.20
CA LYS A 236 -29.54 18.23 10.11
C LYS A 236 -29.48 18.97 8.77
N PHE A 237 -28.41 19.73 8.54
CA PHE A 237 -28.21 20.48 7.31
C PHE A 237 -28.06 19.53 6.11
N PRO A 238 -28.60 19.85 4.92
CA PRO A 238 -28.47 19.00 3.74
C PRO A 238 -27.04 18.99 3.20
N VAL A 239 -26.37 17.85 3.33
CA VAL A 239 -25.07 17.56 2.72
C VAL A 239 -25.22 16.34 1.81
N TYR A 240 -24.67 16.43 0.61
CA TYR A 240 -24.69 15.37 -0.39
C TYR A 240 -23.29 14.77 -0.56
N GLY A 241 -23.25 13.47 -0.86
CA GLY A 241 -22.04 12.73 -1.12
C GLY A 241 -21.85 12.51 -2.62
N MET A 242 -20.63 12.71 -3.11
CA MET A 242 -20.22 12.21 -4.43
C MET A 242 -19.12 11.18 -4.26
N LYS A 243 -19.38 9.95 -4.76
CA LYS A 243 -18.41 8.86 -4.77
C LYS A 243 -17.38 9.14 -5.85
N LEU A 244 -16.10 9.03 -5.52
CA LEU A 244 -15.06 8.88 -6.53
C LEU A 244 -14.77 7.41 -6.81
N PRO A 245 -14.54 7.04 -8.09
CA PRO A 245 -14.34 5.66 -8.51
C PRO A 245 -13.05 5.03 -7.96
N THR A 246 -12.06 5.85 -7.61
CA THR A 246 -10.81 5.42 -6.97
C THR A 246 -10.62 6.15 -5.64
N GLY A 247 -10.02 5.48 -4.65
CA GLY A 247 -9.69 6.09 -3.36
C GLY A 247 -8.72 7.27 -3.48
N PHE A 248 -8.76 8.19 -2.51
CA PHE A 248 -7.73 9.21 -2.32
C PHE A 248 -6.62 8.63 -1.45
N GLN A 249 -5.40 8.63 -1.97
CA GLN A 249 -4.24 8.10 -1.26
C GLN A 249 -3.47 9.30 -0.68
N HIS A 250 -3.15 9.28 0.63
CA HIS A 250 -2.04 10.12 1.12
C HIS A 250 -0.81 9.71 0.34
N PHE A 251 -0.02 10.68 -0.16
CA PHE A 251 1.12 10.60 -1.10
C PHE A 251 2.06 9.36 -1.05
N LEU A 252 1.50 8.18 -1.19
CA LEU A 252 2.14 6.88 -0.96
C LEU A 252 1.26 5.83 -1.63
N MET A 253 0.82 6.12 -2.86
CA MET A 253 0.50 5.16 -3.91
C MET A 253 -0.03 5.96 -5.11
N PHE A 254 0.49 5.66 -6.30
CA PHE A 254 -0.16 5.91 -7.58
C PHE A 254 -0.20 4.55 -8.27
N ARG A 255 -1.36 3.89 -8.26
CA ARG A 255 -1.65 2.76 -9.13
C ARG A 255 -2.39 3.32 -10.34
N HIS A 256 -1.68 3.60 -11.43
CA HIS A 256 -2.16 3.45 -12.82
C HIS A 256 -1.15 4.09 -13.77
N ASP A 257 0.00 3.43 -13.89
CA ASP A 257 0.74 3.30 -15.15
C ASP A 257 1.83 2.23 -14.91
N CYS A 258 1.98 1.31 -15.86
CA CYS A 258 2.64 0.00 -15.69
C CYS A 258 4.17 0.03 -15.38
N SER A 259 4.73 1.20 -15.12
CA SER A 259 6.12 1.46 -14.70
C SER A 259 6.23 2.09 -13.30
N LEU A 260 5.16 2.66 -12.74
CA LEU A 260 5.18 3.45 -11.51
C LEU A 260 5.26 2.63 -10.20
N PRO A 261 4.54 1.51 -10.00
CA PRO A 261 4.61 0.75 -8.75
C PRO A 261 6.03 0.24 -8.44
N LEU A 262 6.76 -0.11 -9.49
CA LEU A 262 8.13 -0.64 -9.43
C LEU A 262 9.15 0.48 -9.14
N PHE A 263 8.93 1.69 -9.66
CA PHE A 263 9.71 2.86 -9.27
C PHE A 263 9.63 3.15 -7.77
N TYR A 264 8.44 3.06 -7.17
CA TYR A 264 8.27 3.23 -5.73
C TYR A 264 8.95 2.11 -4.92
N LEU A 265 8.88 0.85 -5.37
CA LEU A 265 9.66 -0.26 -4.78
C LEU A 265 11.16 0.08 -4.70
N PHE A 266 11.72 0.66 -5.76
CA PHE A 266 13.12 1.11 -5.76
C PHE A 266 13.34 2.30 -4.83
N TYR A 267 12.50 3.32 -4.91
CA TYR A 267 12.64 4.55 -4.14
C TYR A 267 12.57 4.31 -2.63
N TYR A 268 11.60 3.52 -2.16
CA TYR A 268 11.47 3.19 -0.74
C TYR A 268 12.55 2.23 -0.28
N CYS A 269 12.99 1.27 -1.11
CA CYS A 269 14.15 0.45 -0.79
C CYS A 269 15.40 1.31 -0.57
N ILE A 270 15.62 2.34 -1.39
CA ILE A 270 16.73 3.29 -1.23
C ILE A 270 16.57 4.12 0.05
N ILE A 271 15.40 4.70 0.30
CA ILE A 271 15.13 5.51 1.51
C ILE A 271 15.33 4.68 2.77
N LEU A 272 14.72 3.50 2.83
CA LEU A 272 14.75 2.65 4.00
C LEU A 272 16.17 2.14 4.24
N MET A 273 16.95 1.87 3.20
CA MET A 273 18.35 1.44 3.35
C MET A 273 19.22 2.58 3.85
N CYS A 274 19.03 3.81 3.32
CA CYS A 274 19.67 4.99 3.87
C CYS A 274 19.30 5.19 5.34
N ALA A 275 18.02 5.03 5.70
CA ALA A 275 17.54 5.13 7.08
C ALA A 275 18.16 4.06 7.98
N PHE A 276 18.18 2.81 7.54
CA PHE A 276 18.71 1.67 8.29
C PHE A 276 20.20 1.84 8.57
N CYS A 277 21.00 2.07 7.53
CA CYS A 277 22.44 2.27 7.66
C CYS A 277 22.79 3.47 8.53
N CYS A 278 22.03 4.57 8.44
CA CYS A 278 22.30 5.78 9.21
C CYS A 278 21.85 5.71 10.68
N CYS A 279 20.73 5.04 10.99
CA CYS A 279 20.10 5.09 12.31
C CYS A 279 20.40 3.87 13.19
N VAL A 280 20.62 2.69 12.61
CA VAL A 280 20.72 1.43 13.37
C VAL A 280 22.17 1.00 13.56
N ASP A 281 22.98 1.02 12.50
CA ASP A 281 24.36 0.48 12.53
C ASP A 281 25.48 1.53 12.35
N SER A 282 25.15 2.84 12.31
CA SER A 282 26.13 3.93 12.13
C SER A 282 27.00 3.80 10.86
N ILE A 283 26.45 3.22 9.79
CA ILE A 283 27.12 3.03 8.51
C ILE A 283 26.86 4.26 7.63
N ALA A 284 27.90 5.08 7.45
CA ALA A 284 27.85 6.25 6.58
C ALA A 284 27.93 5.83 5.10
N LEU A 285 26.83 6.00 4.36
CA LEU A 285 26.78 5.74 2.92
C LEU A 285 27.50 6.85 2.14
N THR A 286 28.33 6.48 1.18
CA THR A 286 29.07 7.45 0.34
C THR A 286 28.15 8.14 -0.66
N LYS A 287 28.25 9.46 -0.80
CA LYS A 287 27.42 10.25 -1.73
C LYS A 287 27.83 9.96 -3.18
N GLN A 288 27.09 9.08 -3.85
CA GLN A 288 27.34 8.68 -5.24
C GLN A 288 26.03 8.61 -6.03
N ASN A 289 26.05 9.09 -7.27
CA ASN A 289 24.91 8.94 -8.18
C ASN A 289 24.91 7.54 -8.79
N PHE A 290 23.73 6.97 -8.99
CA PHE A 290 23.59 5.71 -9.70
C PHE A 290 22.33 5.73 -10.58
N THR A 291 22.29 4.81 -11.54
CA THR A 291 21.08 4.51 -12.31
C THR A 291 20.69 3.08 -12.01
N LEU A 292 19.45 2.89 -11.57
CA LEU A 292 18.91 1.55 -11.35
C LEU A 292 18.06 1.13 -12.56
N LYS A 293 18.33 -0.07 -13.06
CA LYS A 293 17.55 -0.74 -14.10
C LYS A 293 17.28 -2.16 -13.64
N TYR A 294 16.15 -2.70 -14.02
CA TYR A 294 15.79 -4.08 -13.75
C TYR A 294 15.20 -4.70 -14.99
N ASP A 295 15.33 -6.02 -15.06
CA ASP A 295 14.60 -6.88 -15.97
C ASP A 295 14.18 -8.12 -15.16
N THR A 296 13.08 -8.75 -15.54
CA THR A 296 12.57 -9.91 -14.80
C THR A 296 12.02 -10.96 -15.75
N ASN A 297 12.38 -12.21 -15.49
CA ASN A 297 11.80 -13.38 -16.13
C ASN A 297 10.69 -14.02 -15.29
N ILE A 298 10.34 -13.43 -14.14
CA ILE A 298 9.24 -13.91 -13.30
C ILE A 298 7.92 -13.52 -13.99
N PRO A 299 7.07 -14.49 -14.34
CA PRO A 299 5.80 -14.19 -15.00
C PRO A 299 4.90 -13.36 -14.08
N ARG A 300 4.10 -12.48 -14.68
CA ARG A 300 3.21 -11.59 -13.93
C ARG A 300 2.03 -12.37 -13.38
N GLN A 301 1.64 -12.05 -12.14
CA GLN A 301 0.41 -12.54 -11.50
C GLN A 301 0.26 -14.07 -11.37
N VAL A 302 1.38 -14.82 -11.31
CA VAL A 302 1.34 -16.29 -11.17
C VAL A 302 1.77 -16.80 -9.78
N GLY A 303 1.79 -15.93 -8.77
CA GLY A 303 2.07 -16.35 -7.39
C GLY A 303 3.51 -16.83 -7.14
N LEU A 304 4.50 -16.26 -7.86
CA LEU A 304 5.93 -16.61 -7.76
C LEU A 304 6.78 -15.49 -7.11
N ALA A 305 6.19 -14.74 -6.16
CA ALA A 305 6.90 -13.73 -5.36
C ALA A 305 7.61 -12.60 -6.15
N GLY A 306 7.03 -12.20 -7.30
CA GLY A 306 7.67 -11.25 -8.22
C GLY A 306 7.94 -9.86 -7.63
N SER A 307 7.08 -9.35 -6.73
CA SER A 307 7.28 -8.03 -6.09
C SER A 307 8.48 -8.06 -5.15
N SER A 308 8.50 -9.00 -4.20
CA SER A 308 9.56 -9.13 -3.21
C SER A 308 10.91 -9.41 -3.89
N ALA A 309 10.91 -10.15 -5.01
CA ALA A 309 12.13 -10.46 -5.76
C ALA A 309 12.83 -9.20 -6.28
N ILE A 310 12.06 -8.20 -6.70
CA ILE A 310 12.59 -6.93 -7.21
C ILE A 310 13.16 -6.10 -6.06
N VAL A 311 12.50 -6.07 -4.90
CA VAL A 311 13.03 -5.42 -3.69
C VAL A 311 14.32 -6.11 -3.24
N SER A 312 14.32 -7.43 -3.18
CA SER A 312 15.48 -8.23 -2.78
C SER A 312 16.67 -8.00 -3.72
N ALA A 313 16.45 -8.01 -5.04
CA ALA A 313 17.48 -7.72 -6.03
C ALA A 313 18.03 -6.29 -5.90
N THR A 314 17.15 -5.32 -5.62
CA THR A 314 17.53 -3.93 -5.38
C THR A 314 18.40 -3.81 -4.15
N LEU A 315 17.98 -4.39 -3.02
CA LEU A 315 18.76 -4.39 -1.79
C LEU A 315 20.14 -5.00 -2.01
N LYS A 316 20.24 -6.14 -2.70
CA LYS A 316 21.54 -6.76 -3.05
C LYS A 316 22.41 -5.83 -3.90
N CYS A 317 21.84 -5.13 -4.88
CA CYS A 317 22.57 -4.17 -5.70
C CYS A 317 23.07 -2.99 -4.87
N LEU A 318 22.23 -2.45 -4.00
CA LEU A 318 22.57 -1.32 -3.15
C LEU A 318 23.61 -1.70 -2.09
N MET A 319 23.48 -2.88 -1.47
CA MET A 319 24.50 -3.42 -0.55
C MET A 319 25.86 -3.48 -1.24
N LYS A 320 25.90 -4.01 -2.47
CA LYS A 320 27.13 -4.05 -3.28
C LYS A 320 27.64 -2.66 -3.63
N PHE A 321 26.74 -1.75 -4.02
CA PHE A 321 27.09 -0.39 -4.46
C PHE A 321 27.68 0.45 -3.32
N TYR A 322 27.12 0.33 -2.11
CA TYR A 322 27.56 1.05 -0.92
C TYR A 322 28.55 0.27 -0.04
N ASN A 323 28.97 -0.92 -0.49
CA ASN A 323 29.88 -1.79 0.23
C ASN A 323 29.38 -2.19 1.64
N ILE A 324 28.07 -2.42 1.76
CA ILE A 324 27.43 -2.99 2.94
C ILE A 324 27.65 -4.50 2.90
N THR A 325 28.24 -5.04 3.96
CA THR A 325 28.56 -6.46 4.07
C THR A 325 27.40 -7.28 4.62
N GLU A 326 27.57 -8.60 4.63
CA GLU A 326 26.63 -9.55 5.23
C GLU A 326 26.58 -9.42 6.76
N ASP A 327 27.67 -8.95 7.38
CA ASP A 327 27.75 -8.71 8.82
C ASP A 327 27.02 -7.42 9.21
N ASP A 328 27.09 -6.41 8.34
CA ASP A 328 26.37 -5.13 8.49
C ASP A 328 24.86 -5.29 8.35
N LEU A 329 24.40 -6.24 7.53
CA LEU A 329 22.98 -6.48 7.31
C LEU A 329 22.69 -7.99 7.29
N PRO A 330 22.56 -8.61 8.48
CA PRO A 330 22.35 -10.05 8.61
C PRO A 330 21.09 -10.53 7.90
N LYS A 331 21.09 -11.80 7.45
CA LYS A 331 19.98 -12.42 6.71
C LYS A 331 18.58 -12.19 7.32
N PRO A 332 18.32 -12.40 8.62
CA PRO A 332 16.98 -12.15 9.19
C PRO A 332 16.56 -10.68 9.07
N VAL A 333 17.52 -9.76 9.28
CA VAL A 333 17.29 -8.32 9.19
C VAL A 333 16.98 -7.91 7.76
N ARG A 334 17.68 -8.46 6.77
CA ARG A 334 17.38 -8.25 5.33
C ARG A 334 15.99 -8.72 4.95
N ALA A 335 15.56 -9.88 5.45
CA ALA A 335 14.22 -10.38 5.19
C ALA A 335 13.16 -9.44 5.77
N ASN A 336 13.34 -8.95 6.99
CA ASN A 336 12.43 -7.97 7.60
C ASN A 336 12.48 -6.61 6.90
N PHE A 337 13.65 -6.16 6.46
CA PHE A 337 13.82 -4.94 5.70
C PHE A 337 12.96 -4.98 4.42
N ILE A 338 13.05 -6.07 3.66
CA ILE A 338 12.26 -6.24 2.44
C ILE A 338 10.76 -6.22 2.75
N LEU A 339 10.36 -6.87 3.85
CA LEU A 339 8.97 -6.82 4.32
C LEU A 339 8.51 -5.39 4.58
N ASN A 340 9.28 -4.60 5.34
CA ASN A 340 8.89 -3.24 5.71
C ASN A 340 8.74 -2.34 4.48
N VAL A 341 9.60 -2.52 3.46
CA VAL A 341 9.43 -1.83 2.17
C VAL A 341 8.09 -2.20 1.52
N GLU A 342 7.65 -3.46 1.58
CA GLU A 342 6.38 -3.88 0.99
C GLU A 342 5.15 -3.47 1.83
N THR A 343 5.19 -3.60 3.16
CA THR A 343 4.02 -3.37 4.02
C THR A 343 3.89 -1.94 4.50
N ASP A 344 4.98 -1.34 4.95
CA ASP A 344 4.92 -0.08 5.70
C ASP A 344 5.03 1.12 4.76
N GLU A 345 5.79 0.95 3.67
CA GLU A 345 6.00 1.99 2.66
C GLU A 345 5.12 1.81 1.41
N LEU A 346 4.71 0.59 1.07
CA LEU A 346 3.92 0.35 -0.15
C LEU A 346 2.52 -0.18 0.11
N PHE A 347 2.17 -0.45 1.38
CA PHE A 347 0.87 -0.97 1.80
C PHE A 347 0.43 -2.22 1.02
N ILE A 348 1.39 -3.04 0.58
CA ILE A 348 1.13 -4.30 -0.11
C ILE A 348 0.90 -5.38 0.95
N THR A 349 -0.22 -6.11 0.83
CA THR A 349 -0.45 -7.32 1.62
C THR A 349 0.58 -8.39 1.23
N ALA A 350 1.63 -8.54 2.04
CA ALA A 350 2.73 -9.47 1.79
C ALA A 350 2.77 -10.62 2.82
N GLY A 351 3.02 -11.84 2.34
CA GLY A 351 3.17 -13.04 3.16
C GLY A 351 4.60 -13.21 3.69
N LEU A 352 4.77 -13.97 4.79
CA LEU A 352 6.04 -14.03 5.53
C LEU A 352 7.23 -14.69 4.80
N GLN A 353 6.94 -15.58 3.85
CA GLN A 353 7.92 -16.53 3.31
C GLN A 353 8.75 -15.99 2.13
N ASP A 354 8.17 -15.13 1.29
CA ASP A 354 8.69 -14.82 -0.05
C ASP A 354 10.09 -14.18 0.01
N ARG A 355 10.22 -13.13 0.83
CA ARG A 355 11.50 -12.45 1.08
C ARG A 355 12.52 -13.27 1.87
N VAL A 356 12.09 -14.23 2.70
CA VAL A 356 13.01 -15.09 3.45
C VAL A 356 13.77 -16.00 2.48
N VAL A 357 13.07 -16.71 1.59
CA VAL A 357 13.75 -17.58 0.61
C VAL A 357 14.62 -16.78 -0.37
N GLN A 358 14.22 -15.56 -0.73
CA GLN A 358 15.01 -14.69 -1.63
C GLN A 358 16.32 -14.19 -0.99
N VAL A 359 16.34 -14.03 0.34
CA VAL A 359 17.53 -13.63 1.12
C VAL A 359 18.40 -14.82 1.47
N TYR A 360 17.79 -15.93 1.92
CA TYR A 360 18.52 -17.11 2.35
C TYR A 360 19.07 -17.92 1.16
N GLU A 361 18.34 -17.88 0.04
CA GLU A 361 18.58 -18.63 -1.19
C GLU A 361 18.55 -20.16 -0.98
N GLY A 362 18.40 -20.92 -2.08
CA GLY A 362 18.33 -22.39 -2.02
C GLY A 362 17.01 -22.91 -1.44
N LEU A 363 17.08 -24.03 -0.70
CA LEU A 363 15.94 -24.67 -0.04
C LEU A 363 15.95 -24.35 1.45
N VAL A 364 14.85 -23.78 1.96
CA VAL A 364 14.77 -23.26 3.33
C VAL A 364 13.49 -23.75 4.00
N TYR A 365 13.64 -24.37 5.16
CA TYR A 365 12.54 -24.61 6.09
C TYR A 365 12.35 -23.36 6.97
N MET A 366 11.11 -22.92 7.15
CA MET A 366 10.78 -21.68 7.84
C MET A 366 9.75 -21.94 8.94
N ASP A 367 10.07 -21.55 10.17
CA ASP A 367 9.13 -21.50 11.30
C ASP A 367 8.82 -20.04 11.66
N PHE A 368 7.55 -19.66 11.55
CA PHE A 368 7.03 -18.34 11.91
C PHE A 368 6.17 -18.39 13.17
N SER A 369 6.41 -19.35 14.06
CA SER A 369 5.66 -19.50 15.31
C SER A 369 5.65 -18.19 16.12
N LYS A 370 4.50 -17.92 16.72
CA LYS A 370 4.23 -16.65 17.42
C LYS A 370 5.30 -16.36 18.48
N GLN A 371 5.72 -17.38 19.23
CA GLN A 371 6.77 -17.27 20.24
C GLN A 371 8.08 -16.75 19.65
N LEU A 372 8.58 -17.35 18.56
CA LEU A 372 9.82 -16.91 17.91
C LEU A 372 9.69 -15.48 17.37
N MET A 373 8.57 -15.18 16.72
CA MET A 373 8.33 -13.86 16.15
C MET A 373 8.27 -12.77 17.24
N GLU A 374 7.67 -13.04 18.40
CA GLU A 374 7.60 -12.11 19.53
C GLU A 374 8.93 -11.96 20.27
N GLU A 375 9.71 -13.03 20.41
CA GLU A 375 10.96 -13.04 21.17
C GLU A 375 12.09 -12.28 20.46
N ARG A 376 12.26 -12.48 19.16
CA ARG A 376 13.40 -11.93 18.39
C ARG A 376 13.02 -11.08 17.17
N GLY A 377 11.74 -10.97 16.84
CA GLY A 377 11.26 -10.20 15.69
C GLY A 377 11.40 -10.92 14.33
N TYR A 378 11.81 -12.20 14.31
CA TYR A 378 11.95 -13.01 13.10
C TYR A 378 11.81 -14.52 13.39
N GLY A 379 11.51 -15.29 12.35
CA GLY A 379 11.27 -16.74 12.40
C GLY A 379 12.55 -17.56 12.40
N GLU A 380 12.44 -18.89 12.54
CA GLU A 380 13.59 -19.79 12.39
C GLU A 380 13.72 -20.22 10.93
N TYR A 381 14.91 -20.01 10.36
CA TYR A 381 15.15 -20.24 8.94
C TYR A 381 16.31 -21.23 8.78
N ILE A 382 16.00 -22.47 8.42
CA ILE A 382 16.94 -23.59 8.36
C ILE A 382 17.19 -23.96 6.90
N PRO A 383 18.39 -23.70 6.35
CA PRO A 383 18.77 -24.22 5.04
C PRO A 383 18.76 -25.75 5.06
N LEU A 384 18.15 -26.35 4.03
CA LEU A 384 18.10 -27.79 3.86
C LEU A 384 19.07 -28.24 2.78
N ASP A 385 19.47 -29.52 2.86
CA ASP A 385 20.30 -30.14 1.83
C ASP A 385 19.56 -30.20 0.49
N MET A 386 20.23 -29.76 -0.55
CA MET A 386 19.74 -29.78 -1.94
C MET A 386 20.38 -30.89 -2.76
N SER A 387 21.23 -31.73 -2.15
CA SER A 387 21.80 -32.89 -2.81
C SER A 387 20.70 -33.89 -3.18
N SER A 388 20.71 -34.35 -4.43
CA SER A 388 19.80 -35.40 -4.91
C SER A 388 18.30 -35.02 -4.93
N LEU A 389 17.95 -33.73 -5.07
CA LEU A 389 16.56 -33.32 -5.25
C LEU A 389 15.92 -33.99 -6.48
N PRO A 390 14.66 -34.42 -6.40
CA PRO A 390 13.95 -34.94 -7.57
C PRO A 390 13.61 -33.81 -8.54
N ALA A 391 13.26 -34.18 -9.78
CA ALA A 391 12.87 -33.21 -10.80
C ALA A 391 11.46 -32.67 -10.51
N PHE A 392 11.40 -31.43 -10.02
CA PHE A 392 10.15 -30.69 -9.95
C PHE A 392 9.83 -30.02 -11.29
N TRP A 393 8.56 -29.74 -11.52
CA TRP A 393 8.09 -29.01 -12.69
C TRP A 393 7.13 -27.89 -12.27
N LEU A 394 7.05 -26.86 -13.10
CA LEU A 394 6.19 -25.69 -12.93
C LEU A 394 5.36 -25.51 -14.20
N ALA A 395 4.06 -25.26 -14.05
CA ALA A 395 3.21 -24.83 -15.14
C ALA A 395 2.39 -23.60 -14.73
N TYR A 396 2.14 -22.71 -15.67
CA TYR A 396 1.36 -21.49 -15.42
C TYR A 396 0.62 -21.03 -16.68
N LEU A 397 -0.42 -20.21 -16.49
CA LEU A 397 -1.20 -19.66 -17.59
C LEU A 397 -0.41 -18.53 -18.28
N GLY A 398 -0.30 -18.58 -19.61
CA GLY A 398 0.45 -17.58 -20.38
C GLY A 398 -0.18 -16.19 -20.40
N ASP A 399 -1.51 -16.12 -20.26
CA ASP A 399 -2.28 -14.88 -20.11
C ASP A 399 -3.30 -15.09 -18.99
N PRO A 400 -2.92 -14.85 -17.72
CA PRO A 400 -3.84 -15.01 -16.61
C PRO A 400 -4.96 -13.96 -16.77
N SER A 401 -6.19 -14.40 -17.03
CA SER A 401 -7.36 -13.53 -16.91
C SER A 401 -7.39 -12.91 -15.51
N ASP A 402 -7.81 -11.64 -15.40
CA ASP A 402 -7.95 -10.83 -14.17
C ASP A 402 -8.78 -11.47 -13.02
N SER A 403 -9.20 -12.73 -13.18
CA SER A 403 -9.82 -13.60 -12.17
C SER A 403 -8.91 -13.97 -10.99
N GLY A 404 -7.67 -13.48 -10.90
CA GLY A 404 -6.79 -13.69 -9.74
C GLY A 404 -7.20 -12.92 -8.48
N ARG A 405 -8.18 -12.01 -8.58
CA ARG A 405 -8.77 -11.25 -7.46
C ARG A 405 -9.99 -11.95 -6.86
N ILE A 406 -9.88 -13.23 -6.53
CA ILE A 406 -10.90 -13.85 -5.69
C ILE A 406 -10.40 -13.73 -4.26
N HIS A 407 -10.96 -12.74 -3.55
CA HIS A 407 -10.62 -12.41 -2.18
C HIS A 407 -10.95 -13.60 -1.27
N SER A 408 -9.93 -14.32 -0.80
CA SER A 408 -10.12 -15.33 0.23
C SER A 408 -10.38 -14.63 1.57
N ASN A 409 -11.53 -14.86 2.19
CA ASN A 409 -11.82 -14.36 3.55
C ASN A 409 -11.11 -15.18 4.65
N VAL A 410 -10.22 -16.11 4.29
CA VAL A 410 -9.53 -17.06 5.20
C VAL A 410 -8.83 -16.35 6.37
N ARG A 411 -8.22 -15.18 6.14
CA ARG A 411 -7.62 -14.39 7.23
C ARG A 411 -8.67 -13.91 8.23
N GLN A 412 -9.83 -13.44 7.78
CA GLN A 412 -10.92 -13.01 8.66
C GLN A 412 -11.48 -14.21 9.43
N ARG A 413 -11.71 -15.34 8.76
CA ARG A 413 -12.18 -16.59 9.37
C ARG A 413 -11.23 -17.08 10.47
N TRP A 414 -9.93 -16.99 10.25
CA TRP A 414 -8.91 -17.24 11.27
C TRP A 414 -8.99 -16.26 12.44
N LEU A 415 -9.11 -14.95 12.19
CA LEU A 415 -9.22 -13.93 13.25
C LEU A 415 -10.52 -14.07 14.07
N ASN A 416 -11.59 -14.55 13.45
CA ASN A 416 -12.85 -14.88 14.09
C ASN A 416 -12.77 -16.19 14.91
N GLY A 417 -11.67 -16.94 14.82
CA GLY A 417 -11.48 -18.18 15.55
C GLY A 417 -12.29 -19.35 15.00
N GLU A 418 -12.66 -19.34 13.72
CA GLU A 418 -13.38 -20.46 13.10
C GLU A 418 -12.57 -21.75 13.20
N SER A 419 -13.17 -22.80 13.78
CA SER A 419 -12.44 -24.02 14.16
C SER A 419 -11.85 -24.76 12.98
N ASP A 420 -12.51 -24.76 11.82
CA ASP A 420 -12.05 -25.43 10.61
C ASP A 420 -10.82 -24.75 10.02
N VAL A 421 -10.80 -23.42 9.95
CA VAL A 421 -9.63 -22.64 9.52
C VAL A 421 -8.51 -22.76 10.55
N VAL A 422 -8.84 -22.73 11.84
CA VAL A 422 -7.83 -22.83 12.90
C VAL A 422 -7.10 -24.16 12.85
N GLU A 423 -7.86 -25.24 12.71
CA GLU A 423 -7.31 -26.60 12.61
C GLU A 423 -6.54 -26.80 11.30
N ALA A 424 -7.03 -26.23 10.19
CA ALA A 424 -6.32 -26.30 8.92
C ALA A 424 -4.94 -25.63 8.97
N MET A 425 -4.79 -24.47 9.64
CA MET A 425 -3.46 -23.83 9.76
C MET A 425 -2.48 -24.67 10.58
N LYS A 426 -2.94 -25.36 11.65
CA LYS A 426 -2.10 -26.33 12.37
C LYS A 426 -1.70 -27.47 11.46
N ARG A 427 -2.65 -28.02 10.70
CA ARG A 427 -2.39 -29.12 9.78
C ARG A 427 -1.44 -28.71 8.65
N PHE A 428 -1.49 -27.47 8.16
CA PHE A 428 -0.50 -26.95 7.21
C PHE A 428 0.92 -26.96 7.80
N ALA A 429 1.09 -26.59 9.06
CA ALA A 429 2.38 -26.66 9.75
C ALA A 429 2.85 -28.13 9.89
N GLU A 430 1.98 -29.03 10.33
CA GLU A 430 2.29 -30.47 10.46
C GLU A 430 2.71 -31.12 9.13
N LEU A 431 2.04 -30.77 8.03
CA LEU A 431 2.40 -31.24 6.69
C LEU A 431 3.79 -30.75 6.27
N THR A 432 4.14 -29.51 6.66
CA THR A 432 5.46 -28.92 6.39
C THR A 432 6.56 -29.62 7.18
N ASP A 433 6.31 -29.97 8.44
CA ASP A 433 7.25 -30.73 9.27
C ASP A 433 7.47 -32.16 8.75
N GLN A 434 6.39 -32.82 8.32
CA GLN A 434 6.49 -34.11 7.66
C GLN A 434 7.24 -34.03 6.33
N ALA A 435 7.04 -32.95 5.56
CA ALA A 435 7.77 -32.74 4.31
C ALA A 435 9.27 -32.55 4.59
N ARG A 436 9.64 -31.82 5.65
CA ARG A 436 11.04 -31.70 6.11
C ARG A 436 11.64 -33.07 6.42
N ALA A 437 10.92 -33.94 7.14
CA ALA A 437 11.36 -35.29 7.41
C ALA A 437 11.54 -36.12 6.12
N ALA A 438 10.61 -35.99 5.16
CA ALA A 438 10.71 -36.65 3.86
C ALA A 438 11.93 -36.16 3.03
N PHE A 439 12.26 -34.88 3.09
CA PHE A 439 13.50 -34.36 2.49
C PHE A 439 14.75 -34.97 3.15
N GLN A 440 14.77 -35.09 4.48
CA GLN A 440 15.89 -35.67 5.23
C GLN A 440 16.10 -37.16 4.94
N SER A 441 15.00 -37.92 4.81
CA SER A 441 15.04 -39.36 4.48
C SER A 441 15.11 -39.65 2.98
N LYS A 442 15.00 -38.62 2.12
CA LYS A 442 14.86 -38.75 0.66
C LYS A 442 13.65 -39.59 0.23
N ASP A 443 12.57 -39.56 1.01
CA ASP A 443 11.31 -40.25 0.74
C ASP A 443 10.42 -39.41 -0.21
N TRP A 444 10.76 -39.45 -1.50
CA TRP A 444 10.04 -38.72 -2.54
C TRP A 444 8.59 -39.18 -2.75
N PRO A 445 8.25 -40.48 -2.64
CA PRO A 445 6.85 -40.92 -2.65
C PRO A 445 6.02 -40.29 -1.51
N ARG A 446 6.56 -40.22 -0.28
CA ARG A 446 5.87 -39.54 0.82
C ARG A 446 5.76 -38.05 0.56
N LEU A 447 6.80 -37.41 0.02
CA LEU A 447 6.74 -36.00 -0.35
C LEU A 447 5.63 -35.71 -1.38
N ALA A 448 5.49 -36.57 -2.40
CA ALA A 448 4.43 -36.47 -3.40
C ALA A 448 3.04 -36.53 -2.75
N GLN A 449 2.82 -37.49 -1.83
CA GLN A 449 1.57 -37.57 -1.07
C GLN A 449 1.30 -36.30 -0.25
N LEU A 450 2.32 -35.79 0.45
CA LEU A 450 2.20 -34.57 1.26
C LEU A 450 1.87 -33.34 0.41
N MET A 451 2.36 -33.26 -0.83
CA MET A 451 2.01 -32.18 -1.76
C MET A 451 0.53 -32.22 -2.13
N ASP A 452 -0.02 -33.40 -2.44
CA ASP A 452 -1.45 -33.56 -2.71
C ASP A 452 -2.31 -33.30 -1.47
N GLU A 453 -1.92 -33.83 -0.30
CA GLU A 453 -2.58 -33.58 0.98
C GLU A 453 -2.64 -32.07 1.28
N ASN A 454 -1.55 -31.35 1.02
CA ASN A 454 -1.49 -29.90 1.19
C ASN A 454 -2.45 -29.16 0.24
N PHE A 455 -2.54 -29.59 -1.02
CA PHE A 455 -3.47 -28.99 -1.97
C PHE A 455 -4.94 -29.27 -1.60
N GLU A 456 -5.27 -30.50 -1.21
CA GLU A 456 -6.63 -30.84 -0.80
C GLU A 456 -7.07 -30.08 0.45
N LEU A 457 -6.18 -29.93 1.43
CA LEU A 457 -6.43 -29.08 2.60
C LEU A 457 -6.64 -27.62 2.21
N ARG A 458 -5.88 -27.10 1.24
CA ARG A 458 -6.10 -25.74 0.73
C ARG A 458 -7.44 -25.63 0.02
N ARG A 459 -7.83 -26.62 -0.77
CA ARG A 459 -9.12 -26.65 -1.48
C ARG A 459 -10.30 -26.65 -0.51
N SER A 460 -10.21 -27.38 0.61
CA SER A 460 -11.28 -27.38 1.62
C SER A 460 -11.45 -26.03 2.32
N VAL A 461 -10.36 -25.30 2.57
CA VAL A 461 -10.42 -24.01 3.29
C VAL A 461 -10.75 -22.83 2.38
N TYR A 462 -10.17 -22.78 1.18
CA TYR A 462 -10.28 -21.62 0.29
C TYR A 462 -11.53 -21.66 -0.60
N THR A 463 -12.23 -22.80 -0.71
CA THR A 463 -13.31 -23.06 -1.70
C THR A 463 -12.83 -23.07 -3.16
N GLU A 464 -13.58 -23.74 -4.03
CA GLU A 464 -13.23 -23.87 -5.45
C GLU A 464 -13.32 -22.53 -6.20
N ASP A 465 -14.28 -21.69 -5.82
CA ASP A 465 -14.43 -20.35 -6.37
C ASP A 465 -13.16 -19.53 -6.14
N CYS A 466 -12.60 -19.54 -4.91
CA CYS A 466 -11.38 -18.77 -4.62
C CYS A 466 -10.14 -19.30 -5.34
N LEU A 467 -10.04 -20.62 -5.53
CA LEU A 467 -8.93 -21.19 -6.25
C LEU A 467 -9.02 -20.88 -7.75
N GLY A 468 -10.22 -20.70 -8.29
CA GLY A 468 -10.45 -20.34 -9.66
C GLY A 468 -10.30 -21.51 -10.64
N PRO A 469 -11.10 -21.54 -11.73
CA PRO A 469 -11.22 -22.69 -12.61
C PRO A 469 -9.91 -23.03 -13.35
N GLY A 470 -9.08 -22.02 -13.68
CA GLY A 470 -7.80 -22.24 -14.35
C GLY A 470 -6.82 -23.05 -13.49
N ASN A 471 -6.71 -22.73 -12.21
CA ASN A 471 -5.83 -23.45 -11.28
C ASN A 471 -6.31 -24.89 -11.05
N LEU A 472 -7.62 -25.07 -10.86
CA LEU A 472 -8.22 -26.39 -10.69
C LEU A 472 -8.03 -27.27 -11.93
N ARG A 473 -8.16 -26.70 -13.13
CA ARG A 473 -7.91 -27.41 -14.39
C ARG A 473 -6.45 -27.87 -14.52
N MET A 474 -5.49 -27.01 -14.17
CA MET A 474 -4.06 -27.38 -14.18
C MET A 474 -3.77 -28.52 -13.20
N VAL A 475 -4.36 -28.49 -12.01
CA VAL A 475 -4.21 -29.56 -11.01
C VAL A 475 -4.82 -30.88 -11.50
N GLN A 476 -6.04 -30.84 -12.04
CA GLN A 476 -6.70 -32.02 -12.61
C GLN A 476 -5.89 -32.62 -13.75
N LEU A 477 -5.34 -31.78 -14.64
CA LEU A 477 -4.52 -32.24 -15.75
C LEU A 477 -3.27 -32.98 -15.26
N ALA A 478 -2.53 -32.41 -14.32
CA ALA A 478 -1.33 -33.07 -13.77
C ALA A 478 -1.63 -34.44 -13.14
N ARG A 479 -2.76 -34.56 -12.44
CA ARG A 479 -3.19 -35.81 -11.81
C ARG A 479 -3.53 -36.91 -12.80
N GLN A 480 -3.99 -36.58 -14.02
CA GLN A 480 -4.24 -37.58 -15.07
C GLN A 480 -2.96 -38.32 -15.49
N PHE A 481 -1.80 -37.68 -15.33
CA PHE A 481 -0.48 -38.25 -15.61
C PHE A 481 0.21 -38.78 -14.34
N GLY A 482 -0.52 -38.93 -13.23
CA GLY A 482 0.02 -39.46 -11.98
C GLY A 482 1.02 -38.54 -11.26
N SER A 483 1.06 -37.25 -11.59
CA SER A 483 1.91 -36.29 -10.87
C SER A 483 1.20 -35.76 -9.63
N ALA A 484 1.93 -35.69 -8.51
CA ALA A 484 1.53 -34.87 -7.38
C ALA A 484 1.64 -33.39 -7.76
N VAL A 485 0.74 -32.56 -7.25
CA VAL A 485 0.63 -31.16 -7.67
C VAL A 485 0.02 -30.28 -6.57
N LYS A 486 0.52 -29.05 -6.44
CA LYS A 486 -0.05 -28.01 -5.59
C LYS A 486 0.19 -26.62 -6.18
N LEU A 487 -0.39 -25.59 -5.54
CA LEU A 487 -0.09 -24.19 -5.86
C LEU A 487 1.20 -23.76 -5.12
N PRO A 488 2.16 -23.10 -5.81
CA PRO A 488 3.36 -22.57 -5.18
C PRO A 488 3.09 -21.28 -4.37
N GLY A 489 2.04 -20.54 -4.71
CA GLY A 489 1.68 -19.27 -4.06
C GLY A 489 0.18 -19.02 -4.05
N SER A 490 -0.25 -17.77 -4.25
CA SER A 490 -1.66 -17.36 -4.21
C SER A 490 -2.50 -17.97 -5.34
N GLY A 491 -1.94 -18.17 -6.53
CA GLY A 491 -2.59 -18.79 -7.68
C GLY A 491 -1.92 -18.40 -9.00
N GLY A 492 -2.38 -18.96 -10.12
CA GLY A 492 -1.88 -18.66 -11.47
C GLY A 492 -0.74 -19.57 -11.95
N ALA A 493 -0.19 -20.38 -11.06
CA ALA A 493 0.77 -21.44 -11.36
C ALA A 493 0.49 -22.70 -10.52
N VAL A 494 1.00 -23.83 -10.98
CA VAL A 494 1.08 -25.10 -10.25
C VAL A 494 2.51 -25.61 -10.27
N VAL A 495 2.93 -26.23 -9.17
CA VAL A 495 4.19 -26.94 -9.03
C VAL A 495 3.92 -28.38 -8.69
N GLY A 496 4.69 -29.30 -9.27
CA GLY A 496 4.47 -30.72 -9.04
C GLY A 496 5.73 -31.58 -9.08
N LEU A 497 5.52 -32.83 -8.69
CA LEU A 497 6.52 -33.88 -8.63
C LEU A 497 5.97 -35.10 -9.37
N CYS A 498 6.61 -35.46 -10.48
CA CYS A 498 6.29 -36.63 -11.28
C CYS A 498 7.50 -37.57 -11.29
N MET A 499 7.33 -38.77 -10.75
CA MET A 499 8.42 -39.74 -10.63
C MET A 499 8.65 -40.53 -11.94
N ASP A 500 7.65 -40.59 -12.81
CA ASP A 500 7.73 -41.26 -14.10
C ASP A 500 8.14 -40.27 -15.20
N SER A 501 9.34 -40.47 -15.74
CA SER A 501 9.91 -39.62 -16.79
C SER A 501 9.12 -39.63 -18.11
N GLN A 502 8.44 -40.74 -18.45
CA GLN A 502 7.63 -40.83 -19.65
C GLN A 502 6.33 -40.04 -19.47
N GLN A 503 5.66 -40.23 -18.32
CA GLN A 503 4.46 -39.46 -17.98
C GLN A 503 4.76 -37.97 -17.89
N LEU A 504 5.93 -37.58 -17.37
CA LEU A 504 6.37 -36.18 -17.34
C LEU A 504 6.46 -35.55 -18.74
N MET A 505 6.94 -36.29 -19.73
CA MET A 505 7.03 -35.81 -21.13
C MET A 505 5.65 -35.71 -21.80
N GLU A 506 4.76 -36.67 -21.53
CA GLU A 506 3.38 -36.65 -22.03
C GLU A 506 2.58 -35.49 -21.38
N MET A 507 2.72 -35.32 -20.07
CA MET A 507 2.13 -34.22 -19.31
C MET A 507 2.58 -32.86 -19.83
N LYS A 508 3.89 -32.70 -20.12
CA LYS A 508 4.41 -31.46 -20.73
C LYS A 508 3.65 -31.10 -22.02
N ARG A 509 3.42 -32.07 -22.91
CA ARG A 509 2.66 -31.84 -24.16
C ARG A 509 1.22 -31.43 -23.86
N ALA A 510 0.57 -32.13 -22.93
CA ALA A 510 -0.81 -31.84 -22.58
C ALA A 510 -0.98 -30.43 -21.98
N PHE A 511 -0.05 -29.97 -21.13
CA PHE A 511 -0.06 -28.59 -20.61
C PHE A 511 0.12 -27.56 -21.74
N GLN A 512 1.03 -27.82 -22.68
CA GLN A 512 1.27 -26.94 -23.81
C GLN A 512 0.05 -26.85 -24.75
N GLU A 513 -0.61 -27.98 -25.02
CA GLU A 513 -1.86 -28.05 -25.79
C GLU A 513 -3.01 -27.33 -25.07
N ALA A 514 -3.01 -27.33 -23.74
CA ALA A 514 -3.95 -26.57 -22.92
C ALA A 514 -3.63 -25.06 -22.84
N GLY A 515 -2.60 -24.57 -23.54
CA GLY A 515 -2.21 -23.16 -23.57
C GLY A 515 -1.41 -22.69 -22.34
N CYS A 516 -0.89 -23.62 -21.55
CA CYS A 516 -0.04 -23.31 -20.40
C CYS A 516 1.44 -23.30 -20.81
N VAL A 517 2.23 -22.48 -20.12
CA VAL A 517 3.69 -22.60 -20.15
C VAL A 517 4.10 -23.71 -19.18
N PHE A 518 5.03 -24.56 -19.59
CA PHE A 518 5.55 -25.67 -18.78
C PHE A 518 7.08 -25.66 -18.75
N CYS A 519 7.66 -25.75 -17.56
CA CYS A 519 9.11 -25.86 -17.39
C CYS A 519 9.50 -26.89 -16.31
N ILE A 520 10.66 -27.53 -16.52
CA ILE A 520 11.32 -28.33 -15.49
C ILE A 520 12.14 -27.38 -14.62
N ILE A 521 11.99 -27.49 -13.30
CA ILE A 521 12.65 -26.61 -12.35
C ILE A 521 14.10 -27.07 -12.18
N VAL A 522 15.02 -26.14 -12.37
CA VAL A 522 16.43 -26.30 -12.00
C VAL A 522 16.66 -25.42 -10.77
N PRO A 523 16.76 -26.01 -9.56
CA PRO A 523 16.90 -25.21 -8.35
C PRO A 523 18.29 -24.57 -8.28
N TYR A 524 18.34 -23.31 -7.86
CA TYR A 524 19.60 -22.60 -7.65
C TYR A 524 20.23 -23.03 -6.32
N CYS A 525 21.48 -23.51 -6.35
CA CYS A 525 22.25 -23.89 -5.17
C CYS A 525 23.23 -22.76 -4.79
N PRO A 526 23.09 -22.13 -3.61
CA PRO A 526 23.98 -21.04 -3.21
C PRO A 526 25.46 -21.48 -3.09
N ALA A 527 25.71 -22.75 -2.72
CA ALA A 527 27.06 -23.29 -2.56
C ALA A 527 27.86 -23.30 -3.87
N ASP A 528 27.19 -23.50 -5.02
CA ASP A 528 27.86 -23.54 -6.32
C ASP A 528 28.39 -22.16 -6.74
N SER A 529 27.72 -21.09 -6.29
CA SER A 529 28.10 -19.70 -6.58
C SER A 529 29.31 -19.22 -5.78
N ALA A 530 29.52 -19.74 -4.56
CA ALA A 530 30.66 -19.41 -3.71
C ALA A 530 31.98 -19.94 -4.30
N VAL A 531 31.92 -21.06 -5.03
CA VAL A 531 33.07 -21.66 -5.73
C VAL A 531 33.47 -20.85 -6.98
N GLN A 532 32.53 -20.13 -7.59
CA GLN A 532 32.81 -19.26 -8.75
C GLN A 532 33.37 -17.88 -8.36
N ARG A 533 33.14 -17.39 -7.12
CA ARG A 533 33.69 -16.10 -6.64
C ARG A 533 35.10 -16.22 -6.03
N SER A 534 35.57 -17.43 -5.76
CA SER A 534 36.92 -17.72 -5.25
C SER A 534 37.93 -18.10 -6.34
N LYS A 535 37.50 -18.15 -7.60
CA LYS A 535 38.34 -18.18 -8.81
C LYS A 535 38.29 -16.82 -9.48
#